data_AF-A0A382NP86-F1
#
_entry.id   AF-A0A382NP86-F1
#
_cell.length_a   1.000
_cell.length_b   1.000
_cell.length_c   1.000
_cell.angle_alpha   90.00
_cell.angle_beta   90.00
_cell.angle_gamma   90.00
#
_symmetry.space_group_name_H-M   'P 1'
#
loop_
_entity.id
_entity.type
_entity.pdbx_description
1 polymer ?
#
loop_
_entity_poly.entity_id
_entity_poly.type
_entity_poly.pdbx_seq_one_letter_code
_entity_poly.pdbx_strand_id
1 'polypeptide(L)'
;VLRELEIYAPMVSVGSYCIVFDTLIEELSSEYLASTDRPWEPGNSPGSAIDAFLAGSGGERFVVDHSVTNRLMVTSARGGYLKRVV
;
A
#
# COMPACT_ATOMS: atom_id res chain seq x y z
N VAL A 1 6.35 -9.40 -5.31
CA VAL A 1 4.89 -9.61 -5.50
C VAL A 1 4.32 -9.11 -6.82
N LEU A 2 5.05 -8.37 -7.67
CA LEU A 2 4.52 -7.88 -8.96
C LEU A 2 3.89 -8.98 -9.83
N ARG A 3 4.57 -10.13 -9.96
CA ARG A 3 4.06 -11.23 -10.79
C ARG A 3 2.72 -11.81 -10.28
N GLU A 4 2.54 -11.88 -8.97
CA GLU A 4 1.28 -12.31 -8.36
C GLU A 4 0.17 -11.31 -8.69
N LEU A 5 0.48 -10.01 -8.57
CA LEU A 5 -0.46 -8.94 -8.90
C LEU A 5 -0.90 -8.99 -10.38
N GLU A 6 0.02 -9.25 -11.30
CA GLU A 6 -0.30 -9.43 -12.73
C GLU A 6 -1.23 -10.63 -13.01
N ILE A 7 -1.16 -11.68 -12.19
CA ILE A 7 -1.96 -12.89 -12.34
C ILE A 7 -3.35 -12.72 -11.70
N TYR A 8 -3.41 -12.10 -10.52
CA TYR A 8 -4.65 -11.98 -9.76
C TYR A 8 -5.51 -10.78 -10.17
N ALA A 9 -4.91 -9.65 -10.55
CA ALA A 9 -5.67 -8.45 -10.90
C ALA A 9 -6.68 -8.67 -12.05
N PRO A 10 -6.39 -9.45 -13.12
CA PRO A 10 -7.38 -9.75 -14.17
C PRO A 10 -8.63 -10.50 -13.69
N MET A 11 -8.59 -11.11 -12.50
CA MET A 11 -9.72 -11.85 -11.92
C MET A 11 -10.68 -10.94 -11.13
N VAL A 12 -10.35 -9.66 -10.97
CA VAL A 12 -11.13 -8.70 -10.18
C VAL A 12 -12.25 -8.08 -11.03
N SER A 13 -13.47 -8.11 -10.52
CA SER A 13 -14.64 -7.51 -11.16
C SER A 13 -14.70 -5.99 -10.99
N VAL A 14 -15.38 -5.31 -11.92
CA VAL A 14 -15.61 -3.86 -11.83
C VAL A 14 -16.30 -3.51 -10.51
N GLY A 15 -15.75 -2.52 -9.78
CA GLY A 15 -16.25 -2.10 -8.47
C GLY A 15 -15.68 -2.89 -7.28
N SER A 16 -14.89 -3.93 -7.53
CA SER A 16 -14.14 -4.67 -6.50
C SER A 16 -12.67 -4.19 -6.43
N TYR A 17 -11.92 -4.70 -5.45
CA TYR A 17 -10.54 -4.28 -5.19
C TYR A 17 -9.57 -5.46 -5.29
N CYS A 18 -8.39 -5.20 -5.85
CA CYS A 18 -7.19 -6.03 -5.65
C CYS A 18 -6.35 -5.33 -4.58
N ILE A 19 -6.22 -5.92 -3.39
CA ILE A 19 -5.55 -5.28 -2.25
C ILE A 19 -4.16 -5.88 -2.09
N VAL A 20 -3.14 -5.02 -2.09
CA VAL A 20 -1.75 -5.37 -1.82
C VAL A 20 -1.39 -4.87 -0.43
N PHE A 21 -0.95 -5.77 0.44
CA PHE A 21 -0.56 -5.44 1.81
C PHE A 21 0.91 -5.03 1.93
N ASP A 22 1.28 -4.55 3.11
CA ASP A 22 2.64 -4.20 3.52
C ASP A 22 3.30 -3.09 2.68
N THR A 23 2.50 -2.25 2.02
CA THR A 23 3.00 -1.12 1.22
C THR A 23 3.79 -0.09 2.05
N LEU A 24 3.63 -0.09 3.38
CA LEU A 24 4.37 0.76 4.31
C LEU A 24 5.88 0.50 4.30
N ILE A 25 6.34 -0.65 3.77
CA ILE A 25 7.77 -0.99 3.67
C ILE A 25 8.59 0.14 3.02
N GLU A 26 8.03 0.83 2.02
CA GLU A 26 8.69 1.97 1.35
C GLU A 26 9.00 3.14 2.30
N GLU A 27 8.26 3.27 3.39
CA GLU A 27 8.37 4.38 4.35
C GLU A 27 9.10 3.98 5.64
N LEU A 28 9.46 2.70 5.79
CA LEU A 28 10.18 2.23 6.98
C LEU A 28 11.63 2.72 6.94
N SER A 29 12.18 3.01 8.12
CA SER A 29 13.56 3.50 8.22
C SER A 29 14.56 2.40 7.86
N SER A 30 15.69 2.81 7.30
CA SER A 30 16.82 1.91 6.99
C SER A 30 17.30 1.14 8.22
N GLU A 31 17.28 1.76 9.40
CA GLU A 31 17.70 1.13 10.65
C GLU A 31 16.72 0.04 11.08
N TYR A 32 15.41 0.31 10.94
CA TYR A 32 14.39 -0.69 11.20
C TYR A 32 14.56 -1.86 10.24
N LEU A 33 14.65 -1.60 8.93
CA LEU A 33 14.81 -2.65 7.92
C LEU A 33 16.09 -3.46 8.12
N ALA A 34 17.21 -2.81 8.42
CA ALA A 34 18.49 -3.47 8.73
C ALA A 34 18.42 -4.32 10.01
N SER A 35 17.52 -4.01 10.95
CA SER A 35 17.25 -4.83 12.13
C SER A 35 16.39 -6.06 11.82
N THR A 36 15.83 -6.16 10.61
CA THR A 36 15.02 -7.28 10.18
C THR A 36 15.81 -8.19 9.22
N ASP A 37 15.76 -9.51 9.41
CA ASP A 37 16.41 -10.49 8.52
C ASP A 37 15.53 -10.81 7.30
N ARG A 38 15.21 -9.77 6.53
CA ARG A 38 14.11 -9.75 5.59
C ARG A 38 14.60 -9.29 4.21
N PRO A 39 14.44 -10.09 3.12
CA PRO A 39 14.89 -9.76 1.77
C PRO A 39 14.26 -8.55 1.02
N TRP A 40 13.50 -7.68 1.67
CA TRP A 40 12.74 -6.60 1.01
C TRP A 40 13.06 -5.26 1.62
N GLU A 41 13.10 -4.27 0.75
CA GLU A 41 13.55 -2.91 1.03
C GLU A 41 12.80 -1.95 0.08
N PRO A 42 12.85 -0.64 0.34
CA PRO A 42 12.35 0.36 -0.60
C PRO A 42 12.88 0.12 -2.01
N GLY A 43 11.99 0.14 -3.01
CA GLY A 43 12.30 -0.21 -4.41
C GLY A 43 12.20 -1.70 -4.74
N ASN A 44 12.27 -2.60 -3.75
CA ASN A 44 11.97 -4.02 -3.88
C ASN A 44 10.91 -4.45 -2.85
N SER A 45 9.74 -3.81 -2.90
CA SER A 45 8.66 -4.00 -1.94
C SER A 45 7.29 -4.18 -2.64
N PRO A 46 6.23 -4.49 -1.88
CA PRO A 46 4.87 -4.43 -2.40
C PRO A 46 4.47 -3.05 -2.91
N GLY A 47 5.00 -1.96 -2.33
CA GLY A 47 4.79 -0.59 -2.82
C GLY A 47 5.34 -0.40 -4.22
N SER A 48 6.63 -0.71 -4.43
CA SER A 48 7.26 -0.61 -5.75
C SER A 48 6.63 -1.53 -6.81
N ALA A 49 6.07 -2.67 -6.38
CA ALA A 49 5.30 -3.55 -7.26
C ALA A 49 3.98 -2.93 -7.75
N ILE A 50 3.30 -2.13 -6.93
CA ILE A 50 2.09 -1.39 -7.33
C ILE A 50 2.45 -0.36 -8.40
N ASP A 51 3.52 0.41 -8.18
CA ASP A 51 3.96 1.43 -9.13
C ASP A 51 4.30 0.82 -10.50
N ALA A 52 5.06 -0.28 -10.49
CA ALA A 52 5.41 -1.01 -11.71
C ALA A 52 4.16 -1.58 -12.42
N PHE A 53 3.18 -2.09 -11.66
CA PHE A 53 1.94 -2.63 -12.21
C PHE A 53 1.09 -1.52 -12.86
N LEU A 54 0.91 -0.39 -12.17
CA LEU A 54 0.12 0.74 -12.67
C LEU A 54 0.79 1.43 -13.87
N ALA A 55 2.12 1.50 -13.91
CA ALA A 55 2.86 1.99 -15.07
C ALA A 55 2.79 1.03 -16.28
N GLY A 56 2.50 -0.25 -16.03
CA GLY A 56 2.42 -1.30 -17.04
C GLY A 56 0.99 -1.81 -17.26
N SER A 57 0.80 -3.10 -16.99
CA SER A 57 -0.42 -3.84 -17.38
C SER A 57 -1.68 -3.47 -16.57
N GLY A 58 -1.54 -2.71 -15.50
CA GLY A 58 -2.63 -2.28 -14.61
C GLY A 58 -3.21 -0.91 -14.91
N GLY A 59 -2.48 -0.03 -15.58
CA GLY A 59 -2.79 1.42 -15.65
C GLY A 59 -4.12 1.79 -16.32
N GLU A 60 -4.65 0.93 -17.19
CA GLU A 60 -5.95 1.16 -17.84
C GLU A 60 -7.14 0.66 -17.01
N ARG A 61 -6.91 -0.23 -16.04
CA ARG A 61 -7.98 -0.95 -15.31
C ARG A 61 -8.04 -0.64 -13.82
N PHE A 62 -6.94 -0.13 -13.25
CA PHE A 62 -6.80 0.08 -11.82
C PHE A 62 -6.30 1.48 -11.52
N VAL A 63 -6.81 2.04 -10.42
CA VAL A 63 -6.32 3.28 -9.82
C VAL A 63 -6.23 3.06 -8.31
N VAL A 64 -5.33 3.79 -7.65
CA VAL A 64 -5.30 3.78 -6.18
C VAL A 64 -6.50 4.57 -5.65
N ASP A 65 -7.39 3.92 -4.93
CA ASP A 65 -8.50 4.59 -4.24
C ASP A 65 -8.04 5.17 -2.90
N HIS A 66 -7.57 6.41 -2.95
CA HIS A 66 -7.14 7.15 -1.76
C HIS A 66 -8.31 7.47 -0.80
N SER A 67 -9.58 7.38 -1.22
CA SER A 67 -10.72 7.63 -0.33
C SER A 67 -10.87 6.54 0.73
N VAL A 68 -10.41 5.33 0.44
CA VAL A 68 -10.40 4.19 1.36
C VAL A 68 -9.18 4.29 2.30
N THR A 69 -7.97 4.39 1.75
CA THR A 69 -6.73 4.43 2.55
C THR A 69 -6.69 5.65 3.47
N ASN A 70 -7.12 6.83 3.02
CA ASN A 70 -7.09 8.04 3.85
C ASN A 70 -8.18 8.06 4.93
N ARG A 71 -9.23 7.24 4.80
CA ARG A 71 -10.24 7.01 5.85
C ARG A 71 -9.81 5.96 6.85
N LEU A 72 -8.99 5.00 6.44
CA LEU A 72 -8.36 4.00 7.31
C LEU A 72 -7.21 4.65 8.09
N MET A 73 -7.55 5.62 8.96
CA MET A 73 -6.60 6.23 9.89
C MET A 73 -6.07 5.18 10.88
N VAL A 74 -4.88 4.64 10.65
CA VAL A 74 -4.06 4.07 11.73
C VAL A 74 -3.49 5.25 12.51
N THR A 75 -4.17 5.67 13.58
CA THR A 75 -3.77 6.84 14.37
C THR A 75 -2.70 6.49 15.40
N SER A 76 -1.59 7.24 15.38
CA SER A 76 -0.59 7.28 16.49
C SER A 76 -1.00 8.26 17.60
N ALA A 77 -2.00 9.11 17.34
CA ALA A 77 -2.60 10.04 18.29
C ALA A 77 -3.86 9.43 18.93
N ARG A 78 -3.72 8.22 19.50
CA ARG A 78 -4.83 7.51 20.18
C ARG A 78 -5.26 8.32 21.41
N GLY A 79 -6.33 9.10 21.26
CA GLY A 79 -6.84 10.04 22.28
C GLY A 79 -6.27 11.46 22.20
N GLY A 80 -5.45 11.79 21.19
CA GLY A 80 -4.84 13.13 21.04
C GLY A 80 -5.75 14.18 20.40
N TYR A 81 -6.90 13.77 19.87
CA TYR A 81 -7.84 14.68 19.21
C TYR A 81 -8.86 15.22 20.21
N LEU A 82 -8.52 16.33 20.85
CA LEU A 82 -9.44 17.05 21.73
C LEU A 82 -10.24 18.08 20.92
N LYS A 83 -11.54 17.84 20.78
CA LYS A 83 -12.48 18.80 20.21
C LYS A 83 -12.93 19.78 21.30
N ARG A 84 -12.57 21.06 21.16
CA ARG A 84 -13.10 22.13 22.02
C ARG A 84 -14.58 22.35 21.71
N VAL A 85 -15.45 22.30 22.73
CA VAL A 85 -16.92 22.40 22.58
C VAL A 85 -17.53 23.63 23.26
N VAL A 86 -16.69 24.47 23.87
CA VAL A 86 -17.01 25.77 24.50
C VAL A 86 -15.81 26.69 24.41
#